data_AF-A0A6A5KQN3-F1
#
_entry.id   AF-A0A6A5KQN3-F1
#
_cell.length_a   1.000
_cell.length_b   1.000
_cell.length_c   1.000
_cell.angle_alpha   90.00
_cell.angle_beta   90.00
_cell.angle_gamma   90.00
#
_symmetry.space_group_name_H-M   'P 1'
#
loop_
_entity.id
_entity.type
_entity.pdbx_description
1 polymer ?
#
loop_
_entity_poly.entity_id
_entity_poly.type
_entity_poly.pdbx_seq_one_letter_code
_entity_poly.pdbx_strand_id
1 'polypeptide(L)'
;MARPNTPTVPLDMWICGSCKNGNLITLTDHKCPVCSHTKDACCTGPGEPYPKTTNLFPGNPDFQFPCSRATMPYYPGCPAQHEYPSSSTTFPQAPEDVWTCNECGATNCSWVDVCPVCNRGSRASMMSSFASATPTYSTPMFSYNYDMSPSSGYYSYGPAGSSVDGYWQCSQCGLSNGPLNDYCADSDCGAAKP
;
A
#
# COMPACT_ATOMS: atom_id res chain seq x y z
N MET A 1 9.82 -7.61 -35.20
CA MET A 1 8.49 -7.17 -35.68
C MET A 1 8.59 -5.69 -36.01
N ALA A 2 8.29 -5.29 -37.24
CA ALA A 2 8.36 -3.88 -37.67
C ALA A 2 7.40 -3.04 -36.82
N ARG A 3 7.87 -1.93 -36.24
CA ARG A 3 6.99 -0.94 -35.62
C ARG A 3 6.20 -0.26 -36.74
N PRO A 4 4.87 -0.40 -36.78
CA PRO A 4 4.08 0.32 -37.77
C PRO A 4 4.17 1.83 -37.46
N ASN A 5 4.67 2.61 -38.44
CA ASN A 5 4.73 4.07 -38.37
C ASN A 5 3.35 4.73 -38.55
N THR A 6 2.27 3.96 -38.54
CA THR A 6 0.92 4.50 -38.63
C THR A 6 0.48 4.93 -37.24
N PRO A 7 0.01 6.19 -37.06
CA PRO A 7 -0.47 6.70 -35.78
C PRO A 7 -1.78 6.04 -35.34
N THR A 8 -2.31 5.08 -36.10
CA THR A 8 -3.63 4.47 -35.91
C THR A 8 -3.49 2.95 -35.88
N VAL A 9 -4.22 2.31 -34.97
CA VAL A 9 -4.30 0.85 -34.88
C VAL A 9 -5.08 0.30 -36.09
N PRO A 10 -4.61 -0.74 -36.79
CA PRO A 10 -5.35 -1.40 -37.87
C PRO A 10 -6.76 -1.85 -37.45
N LEU A 11 -7.71 -1.87 -38.39
CA LEU A 11 -9.12 -2.19 -38.13
C LEU A 11 -9.37 -3.62 -37.63
N ASP A 12 -8.42 -4.52 -37.83
CA ASP A 12 -8.44 -5.92 -37.41
C ASP A 12 -7.60 -6.18 -36.14
N MET A 13 -7.11 -5.12 -35.49
CA MET A 13 -6.22 -5.22 -34.33
C MET A 13 -6.67 -4.36 -33.14
N TRP A 14 -6.22 -4.72 -31.95
CA TRP A 14 -6.25 -3.88 -30.75
C TRP A 14 -4.93 -4.00 -29.98
N ILE A 15 -4.56 -2.97 -29.23
CA ILE A 15 -3.33 -2.97 -28.41
C ILE A 15 -3.69 -3.09 -26.94
N CYS A 16 -3.06 -4.04 -26.25
CA CYS A 16 -3.27 -4.27 -24.83
C CYS A 16 -2.72 -3.11 -24.00
N GLY A 17 -3.56 -2.55 -23.12
CA GLY A 17 -3.17 -1.45 -22.23
C GLY A 17 -2.09 -1.84 -21.21
N SER A 18 -2.02 -3.12 -20.83
CA SER A 18 -1.07 -3.66 -19.86
C SER A 18 0.32 -3.92 -20.47
N CYS A 19 0.42 -4.80 -21.48
CA CYS A 19 1.72 -5.21 -22.03
C CYS A 19 2.09 -4.52 -23.35
N LYS A 20 1.24 -3.64 -23.88
CA LYS A 20 1.43 -2.88 -25.14
C LYS A 20 1.61 -3.74 -26.39
N ASN A 21 1.25 -5.03 -26.33
CA ASN A 21 1.31 -5.92 -27.48
C ASN A 21 0.04 -5.79 -28.34
N GLY A 22 0.22 -5.85 -29.67
CA GLY A 22 -0.88 -5.87 -30.63
C GLY A 22 -1.51 -7.25 -30.72
N ASN A 23 -2.84 -7.30 -30.82
CA ASN A 23 -3.64 -8.52 -30.82
C ASN A 23 -4.59 -8.46 -32.01
N LEU A 24 -4.62 -9.52 -32.82
CA LEU A 24 -5.59 -9.67 -33.91
C LEU A 24 -6.95 -10.01 -33.31
N ILE A 25 -7.99 -9.27 -33.72
CA ILE A 25 -9.36 -9.47 -33.22
C ILE A 25 -9.86 -10.88 -33.55
N THR A 26 -9.50 -11.40 -34.71
CA THR A 26 -9.90 -12.74 -35.18
C THR A 26 -9.36 -13.88 -34.32
N LEU A 27 -8.24 -13.65 -33.62
CA LEU A 27 -7.60 -14.66 -32.75
C LEU A 27 -7.91 -14.44 -31.28
N THR A 28 -8.10 -13.18 -30.89
CA THR A 28 -8.12 -12.74 -29.49
C THR A 28 -8.99 -11.50 -29.37
N ASP A 29 -10.31 -11.67 -29.34
CA ASP A 29 -11.28 -10.57 -29.28
C ASP A 29 -11.36 -9.91 -27.89
N HIS A 30 -11.20 -10.71 -26.83
CA HIS A 30 -11.51 -10.31 -25.46
C HIS A 30 -10.35 -10.41 -24.47
N LYS A 31 -9.27 -11.16 -24.77
CA LYS A 31 -8.19 -11.40 -23.80
C LYS A 31 -6.82 -11.41 -24.46
N CYS A 32 -5.86 -10.69 -23.88
CA CYS A 32 -4.49 -10.66 -24.37
C CYS A 32 -3.80 -12.01 -24.08
N PRO A 33 -3.23 -12.70 -25.09
CA PRO A 33 -2.57 -13.98 -24.90
C PRO A 33 -1.20 -13.85 -24.20
N VAL A 34 -0.64 -12.65 -24.15
CA VAL A 34 0.68 -12.38 -23.54
C VAL A 34 0.56 -12.20 -22.03
N CYS A 35 -0.38 -11.38 -21.55
CA CYS A 35 -0.49 -11.02 -20.13
C CYS A 35 -1.82 -11.44 -19.49
N SER A 36 -2.70 -12.13 -20.22
CA SER A 36 -4.04 -12.50 -19.77
C SER A 36 -4.96 -11.32 -19.38
N HIS A 37 -4.60 -10.07 -19.70
CA HIS A 37 -5.45 -8.90 -19.50
C HIS A 37 -6.72 -8.98 -20.35
N THR A 38 -7.88 -8.83 -19.70
CA THR A 38 -9.18 -8.73 -20.38
C THR A 38 -9.31 -7.35 -21.02
N LYS A 39 -9.75 -7.31 -22.28
CA LYS A 39 -9.91 -6.08 -23.04
C LYS A 39 -10.91 -5.16 -22.35
N ASP A 40 -10.46 -3.97 -21.96
CA ASP A 40 -11.23 -2.94 -21.26
C ASP A 40 -10.94 -1.54 -21.85
N ALA A 41 -11.32 -0.48 -21.15
CA ALA A 41 -11.14 0.91 -21.59
C ALA A 41 -9.67 1.35 -21.72
N CYS A 42 -8.73 0.63 -21.10
CA CYS A 42 -7.29 0.97 -21.21
C CYS A 42 -6.63 0.42 -22.47
N CYS A 43 -7.30 -0.49 -23.18
CA CYS A 43 -6.85 -0.95 -24.48
C CYS A 43 -7.09 0.11 -25.57
N THR A 44 -6.26 0.06 -26.62
CA THR A 44 -6.45 0.88 -27.83
C THR A 44 -7.13 0.04 -28.89
N GLY A 45 -8.34 0.43 -29.28
CA GLY A 45 -9.17 -0.30 -30.22
C GLY A 45 -8.77 -0.10 -31.69
N PRO A 46 -9.45 -0.80 -32.61
CA PRO A 46 -9.20 -0.68 -34.03
C PRO A 46 -9.61 0.72 -34.53
N GLY A 47 -8.75 1.36 -35.34
CA GLY A 47 -8.99 2.72 -35.82
C GLY A 47 -8.70 3.83 -34.80
N GLU A 48 -8.34 3.50 -33.56
CA GLU A 48 -7.94 4.49 -32.55
C GLU A 48 -6.48 4.93 -32.73
N PRO A 49 -6.13 6.17 -32.35
CA PRO A 49 -4.76 6.63 -32.37
C PRO A 49 -3.89 5.92 -31.31
N TYR A 50 -2.65 5.59 -31.67
CA TYR A 50 -1.67 5.00 -30.78
C TYR A 50 -0.32 5.75 -30.84
N PRO A 51 0.27 6.13 -29.70
CA PRO A 51 -0.21 5.90 -28.33
C PRO A 51 -1.47 6.72 -28.00
N LYS A 52 -2.39 6.13 -27.22
CA LYS A 52 -3.61 6.80 -26.75
C LYS A 52 -3.21 7.95 -25.84
N THR A 53 -3.36 9.19 -26.31
CA THR A 53 -3.16 10.39 -25.48
C THR A 53 -4.31 10.47 -24.50
N THR A 54 -4.07 10.10 -23.25
CA THR A 54 -4.99 10.48 -22.17
C THR A 54 -4.92 12.00 -22.05
N ASN A 55 -5.98 12.70 -22.45
CA ASN A 55 -6.10 14.17 -22.36
C ASN A 55 -6.00 14.74 -20.92
N LEU A 56 -5.57 13.93 -19.95
CA LEU A 56 -5.39 14.30 -18.56
C LEU A 56 -4.13 15.13 -18.32
N PHE A 57 -3.15 15.13 -19.23
CA PHE A 57 -1.94 15.95 -19.11
C PHE A 57 -1.50 16.52 -20.48
N PRO A 58 -1.79 17.79 -20.77
CA PRO A 58 -1.20 18.48 -21.92
C PRO A 58 0.31 18.58 -21.73
N GLY A 59 1.08 17.91 -22.59
CA GLY A 59 2.53 18.13 -22.71
C GLY A 59 3.47 17.07 -22.14
N ASN A 60 2.99 15.88 -21.74
CA ASN A 60 3.92 14.81 -21.35
C ASN A 60 3.46 13.40 -21.80
N PRO A 61 3.97 12.86 -22.92
CA PRO A 61 3.57 11.55 -23.44
C PRO A 61 4.08 10.37 -22.61
N ASP A 62 5.02 10.59 -21.68
CA ASP A 62 5.68 9.52 -20.92
C ASP A 62 4.98 9.18 -19.58
N PHE A 63 4.03 9.99 -19.11
CA PHE A 63 3.22 9.66 -17.94
C PHE A 63 2.00 8.80 -18.33
N GLN A 64 2.27 7.64 -18.93
CA GLN A 64 1.28 6.57 -19.02
C GLN A 64 1.14 5.94 -17.65
N PHE A 65 0.13 6.37 -16.89
CA PHE A 65 -0.24 5.67 -15.67
C PHE A 65 -0.51 4.19 -15.97
N PRO A 66 0.06 3.25 -15.18
CA PRO A 66 -0.33 1.85 -15.29
C PRO A 66 -1.83 1.76 -15.04
N CYS A 67 -2.57 1.27 -16.03
CA CYS A 67 -4.03 1.21 -16.01
C CYS A 67 -4.62 0.21 -14.99
N SER A 68 -3.81 -0.27 -14.07
CA SER A 68 -4.18 -1.16 -12.96
C SER A 68 -5.13 -0.52 -11.93
N ARG A 69 -5.78 0.62 -12.22
CA ARG A 69 -6.59 1.40 -11.26
C ARG A 69 -7.94 1.90 -11.79
N ALA A 70 -8.47 1.34 -12.87
CA ALA A 70 -9.77 1.74 -13.41
C ALA A 70 -10.93 0.89 -12.87
N THR A 71 -11.36 1.18 -11.63
CA THR A 71 -12.78 1.35 -11.24
C THR A 71 -12.84 1.86 -9.80
N MET A 72 -12.65 3.17 -9.61
CA MET A 72 -13.22 3.87 -8.45
C MET A 72 -14.56 4.45 -8.90
N PRO A 73 -15.68 4.18 -8.19
CA PRO A 73 -16.97 4.76 -8.52
C PRO A 73 -16.90 6.28 -8.47
N TYR A 74 -17.53 6.91 -9.45
CA TYR A 74 -17.64 8.35 -9.64
C TYR A 74 -18.25 9.01 -8.38
N TYR A 75 -17.42 9.66 -7.56
CA TYR A 75 -17.91 10.58 -6.54
C TYR A 75 -18.15 11.96 -7.18
N PRO A 76 -19.36 12.53 -7.08
CA PRO A 76 -19.62 13.90 -7.51
C PRO A 76 -18.68 14.87 -6.79
N GLY A 77 -18.08 15.79 -7.53
CA GLY A 77 -17.05 16.71 -7.03
C GLY A 77 -17.48 17.48 -5.79
N CYS A 78 -16.61 17.48 -4.78
CA CYS A 78 -16.72 18.38 -3.63
C CYS A 78 -16.58 19.84 -4.11
N PRO A 79 -17.53 20.73 -3.80
CA PRO A 79 -17.37 22.15 -4.06
C PRO A 79 -16.25 22.74 -3.20
N ALA A 80 -15.66 23.80 -3.73
CA ALA A 80 -14.54 24.54 -3.19
C ALA A 80 -14.73 24.96 -1.72
N GLN A 81 -13.59 25.06 -1.04
CA GLN A 81 -13.43 25.35 0.38
C GLN A 81 -14.26 26.56 0.84
N HIS A 82 -15.37 26.27 1.52
CA HIS A 82 -15.94 27.19 2.49
C HIS A 82 -15.19 26.96 3.80
N GLU A 83 -14.52 27.99 4.29
CA GLU A 83 -14.00 28.05 5.65
C GLU A 83 -15.20 28.01 6.62
N TYR A 84 -15.57 26.80 7.06
CA TYR A 84 -16.56 26.65 8.10
C TYR A 84 -15.88 26.83 9.47
N PRO A 85 -16.49 27.59 10.39
CA PRO A 85 -16.00 27.71 11.75
C PRO A 85 -16.00 26.34 12.41
N SER A 86 -14.88 25.99 13.04
CA SER A 86 -14.63 24.77 13.81
C SER A 86 -15.77 24.47 14.78
N SER A 87 -16.78 23.79 14.28
CA SER A 87 -17.84 23.18 15.06
C SER A 87 -17.36 21.76 15.26
N SER A 88 -17.19 21.34 16.51
CA SER A 88 -16.83 20.00 16.92
C SER A 88 -17.79 18.98 16.32
N THR A 89 -17.48 18.49 15.13
CA THR A 89 -18.20 17.42 14.47
C THR A 89 -17.86 16.13 15.19
N THR A 90 -18.85 15.58 15.90
CA THR A 90 -18.84 14.19 16.32
C THR A 90 -18.81 13.34 15.06
N PHE A 91 -17.62 12.91 14.65
CA PHE A 91 -17.46 11.99 13.53
C PHE A 91 -18.21 10.69 13.87
N PRO A 92 -18.94 10.09 12.91
CA PRO A 92 -19.52 8.78 13.11
C PRO A 92 -18.39 7.82 13.52
N GLN A 93 -18.62 7.07 14.59
CA GLN A 93 -17.67 6.09 15.10
C GLN A 93 -17.24 5.17 13.96
N ALA A 94 -15.94 4.93 13.83
CA ALA A 94 -15.42 4.04 12.81
C ALA A 94 -16.13 2.68 12.91
N PRO A 95 -16.50 2.05 11.78
CA PRO A 95 -17.11 0.73 11.80
C PRO A 95 -16.26 -0.25 12.62
N GLU A 96 -16.88 -1.12 13.41
CA GLU A 96 -16.15 -2.08 14.26
C GLU A 96 -15.30 -3.08 13.44
N ASP A 97 -15.56 -3.16 12.14
CA ASP A 97 -14.92 -4.09 11.20
C ASP A 97 -13.71 -3.53 10.44
N VAL A 98 -13.11 -2.44 10.92
CA VAL A 98 -11.88 -1.90 10.33
C VAL A 98 -10.76 -1.72 11.34
N TRP A 99 -9.52 -1.92 10.90
CA TRP A 99 -8.32 -1.65 11.67
C TRP A 99 -7.33 -0.82 10.84
N THR A 100 -6.55 0.05 11.48
CA THR A 100 -5.63 0.95 10.77
C THR A 100 -4.19 0.46 10.88
N CYS A 101 -3.49 0.24 9.80
CA CYS A 101 -2.12 -0.24 9.86
C CYS A 101 -1.18 0.79 10.53
N ASN A 102 -0.61 0.46 11.69
CA ASN A 102 0.35 1.33 12.39
C ASN A 102 1.63 1.63 11.58
N GLU A 103 1.96 0.78 10.60
CA GLU A 103 3.16 0.95 9.76
C GLU A 103 2.97 1.97 8.63
N CYS A 104 1.76 2.10 8.06
CA CYS A 104 1.53 2.88 6.83
C CYS A 104 0.25 3.70 6.81
N GLY A 105 -0.55 3.66 7.88
CA GLY A 105 -1.82 4.39 8.02
C GLY A 105 -2.99 3.87 7.19
N ALA A 106 -2.83 2.77 6.45
CA ALA A 106 -3.90 2.21 5.62
C ALA A 106 -5.02 1.59 6.48
N THR A 107 -6.28 1.91 6.17
CA THR A 107 -7.44 1.27 6.80
C THR A 107 -7.71 -0.07 6.11
N ASN A 108 -7.74 -1.14 6.91
CA ASN A 108 -7.93 -2.51 6.47
C ASN A 108 -9.22 -3.08 7.05
N CYS A 109 -9.77 -4.10 6.40
CA CYS A 109 -10.93 -4.83 6.93
C CYS A 109 -10.51 -5.80 8.05
N SER A 110 -11.40 -6.09 9.00
CA SER A 110 -11.15 -6.98 10.13
C SER A 110 -10.84 -8.43 9.71
N TRP A 111 -11.30 -8.88 8.54
CA TRP A 111 -11.05 -10.22 8.01
C TRP A 111 -9.66 -10.42 7.38
N VAL A 112 -8.83 -9.38 7.29
CA VAL A 112 -7.41 -9.49 6.90
C VAL A 112 -6.50 -9.24 8.09
N ASP A 113 -5.58 -10.18 8.35
CA ASP A 113 -4.68 -10.11 9.52
C ASP A 113 -3.41 -9.29 9.26
N VAL A 114 -2.98 -9.19 8.01
CA VAL A 114 -1.77 -8.47 7.57
C VAL A 114 -2.14 -7.37 6.59
N CYS A 115 -1.50 -6.21 6.72
CA CYS A 115 -1.76 -5.07 5.85
C CYS A 115 -1.33 -5.36 4.39
N PRO A 116 -2.26 -5.44 3.42
CA PRO A 116 -1.93 -5.73 2.02
C PRO A 116 -1.16 -4.60 1.33
N VAL A 117 -1.14 -3.40 1.92
CA VAL A 117 -0.43 -2.24 1.37
C VAL A 117 1.07 -2.31 1.64
N CYS A 118 1.47 -2.67 2.86
CA CYS A 118 2.88 -2.64 3.27
C CYS A 118 3.47 -4.00 3.66
N ASN A 119 2.64 -5.05 3.80
CA ASN A 119 3.03 -6.39 4.27
C ASN A 119 3.81 -6.41 5.60
N ARG A 120 3.64 -5.39 6.46
CA ARG A 120 4.34 -5.28 7.76
C ARG A 120 3.40 -5.19 8.96
N GLY A 121 2.33 -4.41 8.88
CA GLY A 121 1.40 -4.25 10.00
C GLY A 121 0.47 -5.44 10.16
N SER A 122 0.13 -5.78 11.41
CA SER A 122 -0.84 -6.83 11.72
C SER A 122 -1.99 -6.32 12.59
N ARG A 123 -3.16 -6.94 12.43
CA ARG A 123 -4.34 -6.65 13.26
C ARG A 123 -4.07 -6.94 14.75
N ALA A 124 -3.35 -8.02 15.04
CA ALA A 124 -3.02 -8.43 16.40
C ALA A 124 -2.21 -7.36 17.15
N SER A 125 -1.30 -6.67 16.46
CA SER A 125 -0.50 -5.58 17.03
C SER A 125 -1.34 -4.42 17.54
N MET A 126 -2.56 -4.22 17.01
CA MET A 126 -3.48 -3.17 17.50
C MET A 126 -4.26 -3.60 18.74
N MET A 127 -4.61 -4.88 18.86
CA MET A 127 -5.36 -5.38 20.02
C MET A 127 -4.49 -5.41 21.28
N SER A 128 -3.20 -5.67 21.14
CA SER A 128 -2.25 -5.66 22.25
C SER A 128 -2.11 -4.30 22.95
N SER A 129 -2.37 -3.19 22.25
CA SER A 129 -2.31 -1.84 22.86
C SER A 129 -3.47 -1.52 23.80
N PHE A 130 -4.59 -2.26 23.77
CA PHE A 130 -5.72 -2.04 24.67
C PHE A 130 -5.70 -2.94 25.92
N ALA A 131 -4.84 -3.96 25.95
CA ALA A 131 -4.75 -4.89 27.08
C ALA A 131 -3.99 -4.34 28.31
N SER A 132 -3.41 -3.14 28.24
CA SER A 132 -2.58 -2.56 29.31
C SER A 132 -3.29 -1.51 30.17
N ALA A 133 -4.55 -1.20 29.90
CA ALA A 133 -5.35 -0.29 30.71
C ALA A 133 -6.36 -1.08 31.57
N THR A 134 -5.87 -1.92 32.47
CA THR A 134 -6.69 -2.26 33.65
C THR A 134 -6.91 -0.95 34.43
N PRO A 135 -8.14 -0.45 34.59
CA PRO A 135 -8.38 0.70 35.45
C PRO A 135 -7.97 0.30 36.86
N THR A 136 -6.91 0.93 37.37
CA THR A 136 -6.54 0.88 38.78
C THR A 136 -7.65 1.57 39.57
N TYR A 137 -8.69 0.81 39.91
CA TYR A 137 -9.55 1.18 41.03
C TYR A 137 -8.72 1.04 42.30
N SER A 138 -8.27 2.19 42.81
CA SER A 138 -7.56 2.33 44.07
C SER A 138 -8.48 1.96 45.24
N THR A 139 -8.55 0.67 45.58
CA THR A 139 -9.05 0.26 46.90
C THR A 139 -7.94 0.42 47.94
N PRO A 140 -8.18 1.14 49.05
CA PRO A 140 -7.18 1.31 50.10
C PRO A 140 -6.92 -0.01 50.84
N MET A 141 -5.62 -0.29 50.96
CA MET A 141 -4.90 -1.18 51.89
C MET A 141 -5.71 -2.12 52.80
N PHE A 142 -5.49 -3.43 52.61
CA PHE A 142 -5.00 -4.30 53.69
C PHE A 142 -3.94 -5.25 53.14
N SER A 143 -2.77 -5.22 53.77
CA SER A 143 -1.57 -5.95 53.40
C SER A 143 -1.64 -7.39 53.89
N TYR A 144 -1.58 -8.35 52.96
CA TYR A 144 -1.08 -9.70 53.24
C TYR A 144 -0.12 -10.09 52.12
N ASN A 145 1.16 -10.17 52.48
CA ASN A 145 2.23 -10.76 51.68
C ASN A 145 1.90 -12.24 51.41
N TYR A 146 1.84 -12.62 50.14
CA TYR A 146 2.22 -13.96 49.70
C TYR A 146 3.06 -13.85 48.42
N ASP A 147 4.32 -14.17 48.61
CA ASP A 147 5.35 -14.35 47.60
C ASP A 147 5.09 -15.69 46.89
N MET A 148 4.69 -15.65 45.62
CA MET A 148 4.94 -16.72 44.65
C MET A 148 5.03 -16.12 43.25
N SER A 149 6.27 -16.07 42.77
CA SER A 149 6.61 -15.77 41.38
C SER A 149 6.09 -16.86 40.44
N PRO A 150 5.65 -16.49 39.23
CA PRO A 150 6.02 -17.27 38.05
C PRO A 150 6.85 -16.40 37.12
N SER A 151 8.03 -16.91 36.80
CA SER A 151 8.94 -16.44 35.77
C SER A 151 8.26 -16.46 34.40
N SER A 152 7.55 -15.38 34.05
CA SER A 152 7.16 -15.09 32.68
C SER A 152 8.31 -14.33 32.02
N GLY A 153 9.02 -15.00 31.12
CA GLY A 153 10.05 -14.38 30.28
C GLY A 153 9.41 -13.37 29.34
N TYR A 154 9.33 -12.11 29.76
CA TYR A 154 9.02 -11.01 28.87
C TYR A 154 10.23 -10.77 27.96
N TYR A 155 10.04 -10.98 26.66
CA TYR A 155 10.97 -10.45 25.66
C TYR A 155 10.92 -8.92 25.77
N SER A 156 11.95 -8.35 26.38
CA SER A 156 12.18 -6.91 26.40
C SER A 156 12.52 -6.49 24.98
N TYR A 157 11.53 -6.04 24.22
CA TYR A 157 11.78 -5.36 22.95
C TYR A 157 12.55 -4.07 23.28
N GLY A 158 13.81 -4.00 22.85
CA GLY A 158 14.62 -2.80 22.98
C GLY A 158 13.96 -1.60 22.31
N PRO A 159 14.38 -0.37 22.65
CA PRO A 159 13.85 0.84 22.02
C PRO A 159 13.92 0.74 20.48
N ALA A 160 12.96 1.36 19.79
CA ALA A 160 12.92 1.40 18.33
C ALA A 160 14.30 1.84 17.78
N GLY A 161 14.96 0.95 17.02
CA GLY A 161 16.33 1.13 16.54
C GLY A 161 17.37 0.19 17.15
N SER A 162 17.03 -0.59 18.18
CA SER A 162 17.91 -1.63 18.74
C SER A 162 18.04 -2.78 17.74
N SER A 163 19.26 -3.10 17.29
CA SER A 163 19.50 -4.21 16.37
C SER A 163 19.14 -5.53 17.05
N VAL A 164 18.13 -6.23 16.54
CA VAL A 164 17.88 -7.64 16.85
C VAL A 164 19.06 -8.46 16.31
N ASP A 165 19.38 -9.62 16.91
CA ASP A 165 20.45 -10.49 16.42
C ASP A 165 20.36 -10.72 14.90
N GLY A 166 21.47 -10.48 14.21
CA GLY A 166 21.58 -10.52 12.76
C GLY A 166 21.32 -9.20 12.04
N TYR A 167 20.67 -8.21 12.65
CA TYR A 167 20.50 -6.88 12.07
C TYR A 167 21.76 -6.04 12.27
N TRP A 168 22.05 -5.14 11.33
CA TRP A 168 23.16 -4.19 11.44
C TRP A 168 22.64 -2.77 11.27
N GLN A 169 23.25 -1.82 11.98
CA GLN A 169 22.86 -0.42 11.91
C GLN A 169 23.81 0.35 10.98
N CYS A 170 23.26 1.10 10.04
CA CYS A 170 24.07 1.87 9.10
C CYS A 170 24.77 3.02 9.84
N SER A 171 26.09 3.08 9.74
CA SER A 171 26.91 4.10 10.41
C SER A 171 26.70 5.52 9.84
N GLN A 172 26.15 5.64 8.63
CA GLN A 172 25.93 6.92 7.97
C GLN A 172 24.58 7.55 8.31
N CYS A 173 23.48 6.76 8.29
CA CYS A 173 22.12 7.27 8.47
C CYS A 173 21.40 6.74 9.72
N GLY A 174 21.99 5.79 10.46
CA GLY A 174 21.40 5.23 11.67
C GLY A 174 20.25 4.24 11.45
N LEU A 175 19.88 3.95 10.20
CA LEU A 175 18.82 2.99 9.88
C LEU A 175 19.26 1.55 10.15
N SER A 176 18.34 0.75 10.67
CA SER A 176 18.53 -0.68 10.94
C SER A 176 18.26 -1.48 9.67
N ASN A 177 19.18 -2.37 9.31
CA ASN A 177 19.13 -3.18 8.10
C ASN A 177 19.06 -4.67 8.43
N GLY A 178 18.37 -5.42 7.57
CA GLY A 178 18.24 -6.88 7.73
C GLY A 178 19.58 -7.61 7.54
N PRO A 179 19.70 -8.85 8.07
CA PRO A 179 20.94 -9.64 8.02
C PRO A 179 21.47 -9.91 6.61
N LEU A 180 20.56 -10.02 5.63
CA LEU A 180 20.86 -10.35 4.24
C LEU A 180 21.16 -9.13 3.36
N ASN A 181 21.06 -7.91 3.90
CA ASN A 181 21.33 -6.71 3.14
C ASN A 181 22.83 -6.37 3.24
N ASP A 182 23.52 -6.35 2.11
CA ASP A 182 24.92 -5.90 2.02
C ASP A 182 25.05 -4.37 1.97
N TYR A 183 23.94 -3.67 1.69
CA TYR A 183 23.86 -2.21 1.60
C TYR A 183 22.68 -1.65 2.39
N CYS A 184 22.78 -0.39 2.80
CA CYS A 184 21.70 0.31 3.47
C CYS A 184 20.43 0.35 2.60
N ALA A 185 19.28 -0.02 3.16
CA ALA A 185 17.99 -0.05 2.48
C ALA A 185 17.44 1.35 2.11
N ASP A 186 18.04 2.39 2.68
CA ASP A 186 17.79 3.77 2.28
C ASP A 186 18.44 4.04 0.92
N SER A 187 17.60 4.31 -0.08
CA SER A 187 18.02 4.57 -1.46
C SER A 187 18.96 5.76 -1.59
N ASP A 188 18.92 6.69 -0.65
CA ASP A 188 19.75 7.89 -0.68
C ASP A 188 21.11 7.68 0.04
N CYS A 189 21.21 6.65 0.89
CA CYS A 189 22.41 6.38 1.66
C CYS A 189 23.40 5.49 0.89
N GLY A 190 22.96 4.31 0.44
CA GLY A 190 23.79 3.36 -0.31
C GLY A 190 25.05 2.83 0.41
N ALA A 191 25.25 3.14 1.70
CA ALA A 191 26.43 2.72 2.45
C ALA A 191 26.49 1.18 2.60
N ALA A 192 27.68 0.61 2.44
CA ALA A 192 27.91 -0.82 2.63
C ALA A 192 27.87 -1.21 4.11
N LYS A 193 27.55 -2.48 4.37
CA LYS A 193 27.63 -3.10 5.70
C LYS A 193 29.08 -2.99 6.24
N PRO A 194 29.28 -2.55 7.50
CA PRO A 194 30.59 -2.41 8.11
C PRO A 194 31.29 -3.75 8.37
#